data_AF-A0A653C7N7-F1
#
_entry.id   AF-A0A653C7N7-F1
#
_cell.length_a   1.000
_cell.length_b   1.000
_cell.length_c   1.000
_cell.angle_alpha   90.00
_cell.angle_beta   90.00
_cell.angle_gamma   90.00
#
_symmetry.space_group_name_H-M   'P 1'
#
loop_
_entity.id
_entity.type
_entity.pdbx_description
1 polymer ?
#
loop_
_entity_poly.entity_id
_entity_poly.type
_entity_poly.pdbx_seq_one_letter_code
_entity_poly.pdbx_strand_id
1 'polypeptide(L)'
;MRLILRILKLLVLLHLCACQNKQSCHSPIYCQGNLLHVVQTAGLYNDSKTFVDMALRNSVNDTLKNFENMMLEHVDEPPTTKDIEKFVGENFVSIGELEEAALKDFKDEPKIIKEIEDPVVRKFA
;
A
#
# COMPACT_ATOMS: atom_id res chain seq x y z
N MET A 1 -43.49 -25.86 -7.16
CA MET A 1 -42.13 -26.47 -7.07
C MET A 1 -41.07 -25.72 -7.89
N ARG A 2 -41.26 -25.48 -9.20
CA ARG A 2 -40.28 -24.75 -10.05
C ARG A 2 -40.02 -23.29 -9.63
N LEU A 3 -41.04 -22.59 -9.15
CA LEU A 3 -40.93 -21.20 -8.68
C LEU A 3 -40.12 -21.10 -7.38
N ILE A 4 -40.37 -22.02 -6.44
CA ILE A 4 -39.63 -22.14 -5.18
C ILE A 4 -38.15 -22.46 -5.46
N LEU A 5 -37.88 -23.36 -6.42
CA LEU A 5 -36.51 -23.69 -6.83
C LEU A 5 -35.76 -22.50 -7.47
N ARG A 6 -36.48 -21.63 -8.20
CA ARG A 6 -35.93 -20.40 -8.80
C ARG A 6 -35.62 -19.34 -7.75
N ILE A 7 -36.51 -19.16 -6.78
CA ILE A 7 -36.31 -18.23 -5.65
C ILE A 7 -35.14 -18.72 -4.78
N LEU A 8 -35.06 -20.02 -4.51
CA LEU A 8 -33.95 -20.61 -3.73
C LEU A 8 -32.61 -20.45 -4.45
N LYS A 9 -32.56 -20.69 -5.78
CA LYS A 9 -31.35 -20.43 -6.58
C LYS A 9 -30.94 -18.96 -6.55
N LEU A 10 -31.89 -18.02 -6.64
CA LEU A 10 -31.62 -16.59 -6.59
C LEU A 10 -31.09 -16.15 -5.22
N LEU A 11 -31.65 -16.69 -4.13
CA LEU A 11 -31.18 -16.45 -2.76
C LEU A 11 -29.78 -17.03 -2.48
N VAL A 12 -29.45 -18.18 -3.06
CA VAL A 12 -28.11 -18.80 -2.96
C VAL A 12 -27.08 -18.00 -3.78
N LEU A 13 -27.46 -17.49 -4.97
CA LEU A 13 -26.62 -16.59 -5.78
C LEU A 13 -26.32 -15.26 -5.05
N LEU A 14 -27.28 -14.72 -4.29
CA LEU A 14 -27.09 -13.53 -3.46
C LEU A 14 -26.13 -13.77 -2.27
N HIS A 15 -26.09 -14.97 -1.70
CA HIS A 15 -25.22 -15.30 -0.55
C HIS A 15 -23.77 -15.61 -0.93
N LEU A 16 -23.47 -15.96 -2.18
CA LEU A 16 -22.11 -16.24 -2.65
C LEU A 16 -21.27 -14.98 -2.93
N CYS A 17 -21.84 -13.77 -2.79
CA CYS A 17 -21.20 -12.51 -3.20
C CYS A 17 -20.49 -11.76 -2.05
N ALA A 18 -20.48 -12.29 -0.82
CA ALA A 18 -19.96 -11.57 0.34
C ALA A 18 -18.67 -12.17 0.92
N CYS A 19 -17.68 -12.50 0.08
CA CYS A 19 -16.29 -12.34 0.51
C CYS A 19 -15.94 -10.86 0.37
N GLN A 20 -16.56 -10.02 1.22
CA GLN A 20 -16.06 -8.65 1.39
C GLN A 20 -14.72 -8.78 2.12
N ASN A 21 -13.65 -8.74 1.34
CA ASN A 21 -12.30 -8.55 1.85
C ASN A 21 -12.35 -7.24 2.65
N LYS A 22 -12.35 -7.33 3.99
CA LYS A 22 -12.36 -6.14 4.83
C LYS A 22 -11.09 -5.36 4.50
N GLN A 23 -11.25 -4.25 3.79
CA GLN A 23 -10.12 -3.43 3.42
C GLN A 23 -9.42 -2.94 4.69
N SER A 24 -8.09 -3.10 4.76
CA SER A 24 -7.30 -2.69 5.92
C SER A 24 -7.36 -1.17 6.15
N CYS A 25 -7.62 -0.38 5.09
CA CYS A 25 -7.76 1.07 5.16
C CYS A 25 -8.49 1.65 3.94
N HIS A 26 -8.93 2.92 4.05
CA HIS A 26 -9.78 3.60 3.05
C HIS A 26 -9.01 4.46 2.04
N SER A 27 -7.68 4.57 2.15
CA SER A 27 -6.91 5.43 1.22
C SER A 27 -6.94 4.85 -0.21
N PRO A 28 -7.39 5.63 -1.21
CA PRO A 28 -7.37 5.22 -2.61
C PRO A 28 -5.96 5.27 -3.23
N ILE A 29 -4.95 5.73 -2.49
CA ILE A 29 -3.56 5.88 -2.93
C ILE A 29 -2.66 4.84 -2.26
N TYR A 30 -2.82 4.58 -0.96
CA TYR A 30 -1.87 3.77 -0.18
C TYR A 30 -2.41 2.40 0.25
N CYS A 31 -3.71 2.14 0.13
CA CYS A 31 -4.31 0.87 0.59
C CYS A 31 -4.66 -0.08 -0.56
N GLN A 32 -5.14 0.49 -1.66
CA GLN A 32 -5.70 -0.24 -2.78
C GLN A 32 -5.74 0.67 -4.00
N GLY A 33 -6.11 0.08 -5.14
CA GLY A 33 -6.38 0.82 -6.36
C GLY A 33 -5.23 0.77 -7.36
N ASN A 34 -5.51 1.26 -8.55
CA ASN A 34 -4.61 1.14 -9.69
C ASN A 34 -3.32 1.95 -9.49
N LEU A 35 -3.40 3.12 -8.84
CA LEU A 35 -2.23 3.96 -8.57
C LEU A 35 -1.18 3.20 -7.76
N LEU A 36 -1.58 2.63 -6.60
CA LEU A 36 -0.67 1.84 -5.77
C LEU A 36 -0.07 0.67 -6.55
N HIS A 37 -0.90 -0.04 -7.30
CA HIS A 37 -0.48 -1.20 -8.08
C HIS A 37 0.57 -0.83 -9.13
N VAL A 38 0.28 0.18 -9.96
CA VAL A 38 1.18 0.66 -11.02
C VAL A 38 2.52 1.10 -10.43
N VAL A 39 2.50 1.92 -9.36
CA VAL A 39 3.75 2.41 -8.76
C VAL A 39 4.56 1.29 -8.12
N GLN A 40 3.93 0.39 -7.36
CA GLN A 40 4.65 -0.69 -6.66
C GLN A 40 5.22 -1.73 -7.63
N THR A 41 4.50 -2.04 -8.72
CA THR A 41 4.95 -3.00 -9.74
C THR A 41 5.96 -2.42 -10.73
N ALA A 42 6.11 -1.09 -10.79
CA ALA A 42 7.12 -0.42 -11.62
C ALA A 42 8.56 -0.64 -11.13
N GLY A 43 8.74 -1.09 -9.88
CA GLY A 43 10.07 -1.37 -9.32
C GLY A 43 10.95 -0.14 -9.16
N LEU A 44 10.35 1.03 -8.85
CA LEU A 44 11.10 2.29 -8.65
C LEU A 44 12.06 2.25 -7.46
N TYR A 45 11.75 1.44 -6.45
CA TYR A 45 12.51 1.30 -5.22
C TYR A 45 12.81 -0.17 -4.95
N ASN A 46 13.90 -0.44 -4.23
CA ASN A 46 14.33 -1.80 -3.89
C ASN A 46 13.49 -2.44 -2.78
N ASP A 47 12.64 -1.65 -2.12
CA ASP A 47 11.77 -2.05 -1.03
C ASP A 47 10.32 -1.61 -1.30
N SER A 48 9.37 -2.26 -0.63
CA SER A 48 7.94 -1.99 -0.82
C SER A 48 7.41 -0.83 0.02
N LYS A 49 8.26 -0.18 0.82
CA LYS A 49 7.86 0.79 1.85
C LYS A 49 8.15 2.23 1.44
N THR A 50 9.23 2.49 0.71
CA THR A 50 9.66 3.83 0.30
C THR A 50 8.52 4.64 -0.32
N PHE A 51 7.76 4.09 -1.26
CA PHE A 51 6.63 4.81 -1.88
C PHE A 51 5.48 5.09 -0.90
N VAL A 52 5.11 4.12 -0.07
CA VAL A 52 3.95 4.27 0.84
C VAL A 52 4.26 5.21 2.01
N ASP A 53 5.52 5.47 2.28
CA ASP A 53 5.98 6.41 3.30
C ASP A 53 6.10 7.85 2.76
N MET A 54 5.99 8.06 1.45
CA MET A 54 5.99 9.41 0.89
C MET A 54 4.71 10.15 1.23
N ALA A 55 4.81 11.46 1.50
CA ALA A 55 3.66 12.34 1.65
C ALA A 55 3.19 12.87 0.30
N LEU A 56 1.89 13.20 0.20
CA LEU A 56 1.34 13.88 -0.96
C LEU A 56 1.79 15.34 -0.99
N ARG A 57 2.17 15.83 -2.19
CA ARG A 57 2.36 17.27 -2.45
C ARG A 57 1.03 17.99 -2.65
N ASN A 58 0.04 17.28 -3.20
CA ASN A 58 -1.27 17.81 -3.58
C ASN A 58 -2.39 17.13 -2.78
N SER A 59 -3.64 17.58 -2.96
CA SER A 59 -4.79 16.87 -2.37
C SER A 59 -4.92 15.45 -2.95
N VAL A 60 -5.62 14.56 -2.26
CA VAL A 60 -5.91 13.19 -2.74
C VAL A 60 -6.58 13.23 -4.11
N ASN A 61 -7.56 14.12 -4.31
CA ASN A 61 -8.30 14.23 -5.56
C ASN A 61 -7.41 14.73 -6.71
N ASP A 62 -6.56 15.73 -6.45
CA ASP A 62 -5.66 16.26 -7.47
C ASP A 62 -4.60 15.23 -7.88
N THR A 63 -4.09 14.47 -6.91
CA THR A 63 -3.13 13.39 -7.16
C THR A 63 -3.75 12.28 -8.01
N LEU A 64 -4.98 11.87 -7.70
CA LEU A 64 -5.71 10.88 -8.50
C LEU A 64 -6.01 11.40 -9.91
N LYS A 65 -6.37 12.66 -10.05
CA LYS A 65 -6.59 13.29 -11.37
C LYS A 65 -5.31 13.34 -12.20
N ASN A 66 -4.18 13.68 -11.59
CA ASN A 66 -2.88 13.67 -12.26
C ASN A 66 -2.49 12.26 -12.70
N PHE A 67 -2.78 11.25 -11.87
CA PHE A 67 -2.58 9.85 -12.23
C PHE A 67 -3.46 9.43 -13.41
N GLU A 68 -4.75 9.79 -13.40
CA GLU A 68 -5.67 9.52 -14.51
C GLU A 68 -5.18 10.17 -15.81
N ASN A 69 -4.71 11.43 -15.75
CA ASN A 69 -4.16 12.11 -16.92
C ASN A 69 -2.93 11.37 -17.50
N MET A 70 -1.99 10.93 -16.65
CA MET A 70 -0.86 10.11 -17.09
C MET A 70 -1.34 8.81 -17.77
N MET A 71 -2.31 8.12 -17.18
CA MET A 71 -2.85 6.89 -17.79
C MET A 71 -3.57 7.15 -19.12
N LEU A 72 -4.19 8.32 -19.30
CA LEU A 72 -4.83 8.73 -20.57
C LEU A 72 -3.83 9.08 -21.68
N GLU A 73 -2.57 9.37 -21.35
CA GLU A 73 -1.49 9.49 -22.36
C GLU A 73 -1.02 8.11 -22.85
N HIS A 74 -1.36 7.06 -22.10
CA HIS A 74 -0.91 5.68 -22.26
C HIS A 74 -2.09 4.71 -22.45
N VAL A 75 -3.00 5.04 -23.39
CA VAL A 75 -4.21 4.22 -23.67
C VAL A 75 -3.88 2.92 -24.37
N ASP A 76 -2.94 2.96 -25.33
CA ASP A 76 -2.58 1.81 -26.18
C ASP A 76 -1.45 0.95 -25.60
N GLU A 77 -0.65 1.51 -24.69
CA GLU A 77 0.49 0.86 -24.05
C GLU A 77 0.62 1.29 -22.58
N PRO A 78 1.11 0.43 -21.67
CA PRO A 78 1.30 0.82 -20.27
C PRO A 78 2.38 1.90 -20.13
N PRO A 79 2.27 2.78 -19.11
CA PRO A 79 3.27 3.82 -18.85
C PRO A 79 4.65 3.20 -18.57
N THR A 80 5.72 3.85 -19.03
CA THR A 80 7.07 3.38 -18.76
C THR A 80 7.47 3.67 -17.31
N THR A 81 8.50 2.97 -16.81
CA THR A 81 9.07 3.25 -15.47
C THR A 81 9.42 4.74 -15.31
N LYS A 82 9.87 5.41 -16.37
CA LYS A 82 10.22 6.83 -16.36
C LYS A 82 9.02 7.75 -16.23
N ASP A 83 7.89 7.40 -16.85
CA ASP A 83 6.64 8.16 -16.73
C ASP A 83 6.09 8.07 -15.31
N ILE A 84 6.15 6.87 -14.73
CA ILE A 84 5.74 6.62 -13.35
C ILE A 84 6.68 7.34 -12.37
N GLU A 85 8.00 7.32 -12.60
CA GLU A 85 8.97 8.06 -11.80
C GLU A 85 8.69 9.57 -11.84
N LYS A 86 8.40 10.12 -13.02
CA LYS A 86 8.01 11.53 -13.18
C LYS A 86 6.73 11.85 -12.40
N PHE A 87 5.69 11.02 -12.53
CA PHE A 87 4.44 11.18 -11.78
C PHE A 87 4.68 11.18 -10.27
N VAL A 88 5.49 10.24 -9.77
CA VAL A 88 5.84 10.16 -8.35
C VAL A 88 6.59 11.42 -7.91
N GLY A 89 7.61 11.86 -8.66
CA GLY A 89 8.38 13.06 -8.33
C GLY A 89 7.56 14.35 -8.29
N GLU A 90 6.55 14.48 -9.16
CA GLU A 90 5.67 15.65 -9.25
C GLU A 90 4.57 15.68 -8.18
N ASN A 91 4.15 14.51 -7.65
CA ASN A 91 2.99 14.41 -6.76
C ASN A 91 3.32 13.97 -5.33
N PHE A 92 4.51 13.43 -5.09
CA PHE A 92 4.92 12.88 -3.80
C PHE A 92 6.23 13.52 -3.34
N VAL A 93 6.39 13.59 -2.03
CA VAL A 93 7.61 14.08 -1.38
C VAL A 93 8.03 13.10 -0.32
N SER A 94 9.31 12.72 -0.34
CA SER A 94 9.89 11.97 0.76
C SER A 94 9.88 12.86 2.00
N ILE A 95 9.11 12.44 3.00
CA ILE A 95 9.27 12.92 4.36
C ILE A 95 10.20 11.93 5.07
N GLY A 96 11.08 12.39 5.95
CA GLY A 96 11.90 11.47 6.73
C GLY A 96 11.01 10.49 7.50
N GLU A 97 11.41 9.23 7.61
CA GLU A 97 10.64 8.19 8.31
C GLU A 97 10.70 8.35 9.82
N LEU A 98 11.83 8.85 10.33
CA LEU A 98 12.15 8.95 11.74
C LEU A 98 12.83 10.29 12.04
N GLU A 99 12.51 10.84 13.21
CA GLU A 99 13.26 11.95 13.78
C GLU A 99 14.37 11.39 14.67
N GLU A 100 15.55 12.01 14.65
CA GLU A 100 16.60 11.67 15.61
C GLU A 100 16.12 12.00 17.03
N ALA A 101 15.99 10.96 17.86
CA ALA A 101 15.53 11.09 19.23
C ALA A 101 16.55 10.47 20.20
N ALA A 102 17.10 11.31 21.09
CA ALA A 102 17.92 10.85 22.21
C ALA A 102 17.03 10.41 23.38
N LEU A 103 16.69 9.12 23.42
CA LEU A 103 15.91 8.54 24.51
C LEU A 103 16.77 8.40 25.77
N LYS A 104 16.36 9.04 26.87
CA LYS A 104 17.13 9.09 28.13
C LYS A 104 17.31 7.73 28.80
N ASP A 105 16.40 6.81 28.53
CA ASP A 105 16.31 5.48 29.12
C ASP A 105 16.76 4.38 28.16
N PHE A 106 17.22 4.74 26.95
CA PHE A 106 17.78 3.79 26.00
C PHE A 106 19.03 3.11 26.58
N LYS A 107 19.11 1.80 26.41
CA LYS A 107 20.23 0.95 26.81
C LYS A 107 20.49 -0.02 25.67
N ASP A 108 21.74 -0.16 25.25
CA ASP A 108 22.12 -1.09 24.18
C ASP A 108 21.87 -2.56 24.56
N GLU A 109 21.98 -2.91 25.85
CA GLU A 109 21.69 -4.27 26.35
C GLU A 109 20.63 -4.25 27.46
N PRO A 110 19.33 -4.07 27.13
CA PRO A 110 18.27 -4.19 28.12
C PRO A 110 18.16 -5.64 28.60
N LYS A 111 17.64 -5.84 29.82
CA LYS A 111 17.54 -7.18 30.44
C LYS A 111 16.81 -8.20 29.57
N ILE A 112 15.80 -7.74 28.82
CA ILE A 112 14.99 -8.57 27.92
C ILE A 112 15.82 -9.27 26.83
N ILE A 113 16.94 -8.69 26.37
CA ILE A 113 17.82 -9.33 25.38
C ILE A 113 18.46 -10.59 25.98
N LYS A 114 18.78 -10.57 27.28
CA LYS A 114 19.39 -11.70 27.99
C LYS A 114 18.40 -12.84 28.24
N GLU A 115 17.10 -12.56 28.14
CA GLU A 115 16.03 -13.54 28.30
C GLU A 115 15.75 -14.31 27.00
N ILE A 116 16.26 -13.86 25.84
CA ILE A 116 16.11 -14.56 24.56
C ILE A 116 16.94 -15.85 24.58
N GLU A 117 16.32 -17.01 24.73
CA GLU A 117 17.02 -18.30 24.85
C GLU A 117 17.87 -18.64 23.63
N ASP A 118 17.34 -18.40 22.43
CA ASP A 118 18.03 -18.72 21.18
C ASP A 118 19.20 -17.74 20.93
N PRO A 119 20.46 -18.23 20.88
CA PRO A 119 21.62 -17.38 20.69
C PRO A 119 21.69 -16.75 19.29
N VAL A 120 21.06 -17.35 18.28
CA VAL A 120 20.95 -16.78 16.92
C VAL A 120 19.97 -15.62 16.96
N VAL A 121 18.78 -15.81 17.53
CA VAL A 121 17.77 -14.73 17.64
C VAL A 121 18.29 -13.59 18.52
N ARG A 122 18.97 -13.91 19.62
CA ARG A 122 19.56 -12.91 20.52
C ARG A 122 20.56 -11.99 19.84
N LYS A 123 21.24 -12.47 18.79
CA LYS A 123 22.21 -11.66 18.03
C LYS A 123 21.53 -10.61 17.13
N PHE A 124 20.25 -10.77 16.81
CA PHE A 124 19.47 -9.81 16.01
C PHE A 124 18.72 -8.77 16.85
N ALA A 125 18.75 -8.93 18.18
CA ALA A 125 17.97 -8.13 19.11
C ALA A 125 18.75 -6.93 19.65
#